data_AF-A0AAW8PYU7-F1
#
_entry.id   AF-A0AAW8PYU7-F1
#
_cell.length_a   1.000
_cell.length_b   1.000
_cell.length_c   1.000
_cell.angle_alpha   90.00
_cell.angle_beta   90.00
_cell.angle_gamma   90.00
#
_symmetry.space_group_name_H-M   'P 1'
#
loop_
_entity.id
_entity.type
_entity.pdbx_description
1 polymer ?
#
loop_
_entity_poly.entity_id
_entity_poly.type
_entity_poly.pdbx_seq_one_letter_code
_entity_poly.pdbx_strand_id
1 'polypeptide(L)'
;MKFIKLLALVLSFQCFAQSQELHLSQNVVLDVPLSKTILHTGNILIFKFGDSHISHEVLSPKEFFSPIDLTGVEKEFVRSLFKLTENSLFPQWLNAASNELSETLGITKDNKVIEVKGGLEILGFYDSESQSGQIFILDTSLIHHFTFLGSDELFKNLYQSIREKNNEFNN
;
A
#
# COMPACT_ATOMS: atom_id res chain seq x y z
N MET A 1 13.96 48.57 -5.85
CA MET A 1 15.01 47.54 -5.69
C MET A 1 14.83 46.57 -4.51
N LYS A 2 13.84 46.72 -3.61
CA LYS A 2 13.60 45.75 -2.52
C LYS A 2 12.64 44.60 -2.88
N PHE A 3 11.70 44.81 -3.81
CA PHE A 3 10.74 43.77 -4.23
C PHE A 3 11.34 42.67 -5.11
N ILE A 4 12.38 42.96 -5.90
CA ILE A 4 13.02 41.96 -6.78
C ILE A 4 13.81 40.91 -5.98
N LYS A 5 14.32 41.27 -4.80
CA LYS A 5 15.04 40.33 -3.92
C LYS A 5 14.10 39.35 -3.21
N LEU A 6 12.83 39.71 -3.01
CA LEU A 6 11.84 38.84 -2.38
C LEU A 6 11.30 37.79 -3.37
N LEU A 7 11.15 38.15 -4.65
CA LEU A 7 10.66 37.22 -5.68
C LEU A 7 11.69 36.14 -6.04
N ALA A 8 12.99 36.44 -5.92
CA ALA A 8 14.06 35.46 -6.13
C ALA A 8 14.16 34.41 -4.99
N LEU A 9 13.64 34.71 -3.80
CA LEU A 9 13.66 33.79 -2.65
C LEU A 9 12.51 32.76 -2.70
N VAL A 10 11.42 33.07 -3.40
CA VAL A 10 10.24 32.18 -3.53
C VAL A 10 10.45 31.12 -4.63
N LEU A 11 11.39 31.31 -5.55
CA LEU A 11 11.66 30.40 -6.67
C LEU A 11 12.66 29.27 -6.37
N SER A 12 13.33 29.27 -5.22
CA SER A 12 14.53 28.44 -5.03
C SER A 12 14.34 27.06 -4.41
N PHE A 13 13.13 26.61 -4.04
CA PHE A 13 12.95 25.25 -3.51
C PHE A 13 11.56 24.67 -3.81
N GLN A 14 11.22 24.51 -5.10
CA GLN A 14 10.30 23.43 -5.45
C GLN A 14 11.16 22.21 -5.77
N CYS A 15 11.54 21.48 -4.71
CA CYS A 15 12.00 20.11 -4.84
C CYS A 15 10.79 19.31 -5.30
N PHE A 16 10.57 19.23 -6.62
CA PHE A 16 9.61 18.29 -7.16
C PHE A 16 10.18 16.90 -6.83
N ALA A 17 9.58 16.24 -5.84
CA ALA A 17 9.79 14.83 -5.63
C ALA A 17 9.40 14.15 -6.95
N GLN A 18 10.40 13.73 -7.73
CA GLN A 18 10.15 13.04 -8.98
C GLN A 18 9.58 11.66 -8.64
N SER A 19 8.42 11.37 -9.19
CA SER A 19 7.76 10.08 -9.12
C SER A 19 7.55 9.51 -10.52
N GLN A 20 7.40 8.19 -10.59
CA GLN A 20 7.06 7.46 -11.79
C GLN A 20 5.72 6.77 -11.58
N GLU A 21 4.84 6.84 -12.59
CA GLU A 21 3.59 6.09 -12.58
C GLU A 21 3.89 4.60 -12.76
N LEU A 22 3.42 3.78 -11.82
CA LEU A 22 3.49 2.34 -11.82
C LEU A 22 2.09 1.78 -12.06
N HIS A 23 1.97 0.90 -13.05
CA HIS A 23 0.73 0.19 -13.36
C HIS A 23 0.80 -1.18 -12.68
N LEU A 24 -0.05 -1.44 -11.69
CA LEU A 24 -0.08 -2.72 -10.96
C LEU A 24 -1.04 -3.72 -11.60
N SER A 25 -2.16 -3.23 -12.12
CA SER A 25 -3.17 -4.01 -12.84
C SER A 25 -3.81 -3.14 -13.92
N GLN A 26 -4.84 -3.66 -14.59
CA GLN A 26 -5.65 -2.87 -15.52
C GLN A 26 -6.38 -1.72 -14.82
N ASN A 27 -6.68 -1.87 -13.53
CA ASN A 27 -7.52 -0.93 -12.77
C ASN A 27 -6.72 -0.12 -11.75
N VAL A 28 -5.49 -0.52 -11.41
CA VAL A 28 -4.72 0.10 -10.32
C VAL A 28 -3.44 0.72 -10.86
N VAL A 29 -3.31 2.02 -10.64
CA VAL A 29 -2.08 2.78 -10.87
C VAL A 29 -1.71 3.58 -9.63
N LEU A 30 -0.43 3.84 -9.45
CA LEU A 30 0.07 4.71 -8.38
C LEU A 30 1.36 5.38 -8.78
N ASP A 31 1.69 6.48 -8.12
CA ASP A 31 2.99 7.13 -8.31
C ASP A 31 3.97 6.62 -7.25
N VAL A 32 5.07 6.03 -7.70
CA VAL A 32 6.17 5.57 -6.86
C VAL A 32 7.32 6.56 -6.98
N PRO A 33 7.96 7.00 -5.88
CA PRO A 33 9.12 7.87 -5.96
C PRO A 33 10.24 7.25 -6.80
N LEU A 34 11.06 8.07 -7.45
CA LEU A 34 12.22 7.57 -8.18
C LEU A 34 13.18 6.84 -7.25
N SER A 35 13.38 5.55 -7.52
CA SER A 35 14.29 4.69 -6.76
C SER A 35 15.69 4.70 -7.38
N LYS A 36 16.71 4.44 -6.56
CA LYS A 36 18.09 4.25 -7.05
C LYS A 36 18.25 2.91 -7.77
N THR A 37 17.48 1.92 -7.34
CA THR A 37 17.56 0.56 -7.85
C THR A 37 16.20 -0.11 -7.79
N ILE A 38 15.82 -0.74 -8.89
CA ILE A 38 14.67 -1.62 -8.98
C ILE A 38 15.20 -3.05 -9.10
N LEU A 39 14.76 -3.93 -8.20
CA LEU A 39 15.10 -5.35 -8.19
C LEU A 39 13.83 -6.16 -8.41
N HIS A 40 13.98 -7.35 -8.97
CA HIS A 40 12.89 -8.30 -9.16
C HIS A 40 13.33 -9.68 -8.70
N THR A 41 12.47 -10.36 -7.92
CA THR A 41 12.69 -11.75 -7.48
C THR A 41 11.37 -12.51 -7.44
N GLY A 42 11.21 -13.50 -8.31
CA GLY A 42 9.96 -14.26 -8.39
C GLY A 42 8.78 -13.39 -8.83
N ASN A 43 7.79 -13.22 -7.95
CA ASN A 43 6.62 -12.35 -8.11
C ASN A 43 6.77 -11.00 -7.37
N ILE A 44 7.94 -10.72 -6.82
CA ILE A 44 8.18 -9.53 -5.98
C ILE A 44 9.01 -8.50 -6.75
N LEU A 45 8.51 -7.27 -6.77
CA LEU A 45 9.20 -6.08 -7.27
C LEU A 45 9.67 -5.23 -6.08
N ILE A 46 10.95 -4.81 -6.05
CA ILE A 46 11.53 -4.08 -4.93
C ILE A 46 12.17 -2.77 -5.41
N PHE A 47 11.73 -1.65 -4.86
CA PHE A 47 12.26 -0.31 -5.08
C PHE A 47 13.15 0.10 -3.91
N LYS A 48 14.43 0.40 -4.16
CA LYS A 48 15.40 0.81 -3.12
C LYS A 48 15.76 2.29 -3.21
N PHE A 49 15.72 2.98 -2.07
CA PHE A 49 16.01 4.43 -1.96
C PHE A 49 17.29 4.74 -1.16
N GLY A 50 17.94 3.71 -0.62
CA GLY A 50 19.01 3.80 0.36
C GLY A 50 18.80 2.64 1.34
N ASP A 51 18.66 2.97 2.62
CA ASP A 51 18.29 2.00 3.66
C ASP A 51 16.77 1.70 3.66
N SER A 52 15.97 2.56 3.01
CA SER A 52 14.53 2.33 2.80
C SER A 52 14.24 1.52 1.54
N HIS A 53 13.17 0.73 1.59
CA HIS A 53 12.65 0.03 0.43
C HIS A 53 11.13 -0.11 0.45
N ILE A 54 10.55 -0.20 -0.75
CA ILE A 54 9.17 -0.62 -0.98
C ILE A 54 9.25 -1.93 -1.75
N SER A 55 8.51 -2.93 -1.30
CA SER A 55 8.30 -4.16 -2.06
C SER A 55 6.83 -4.28 -2.45
N HIS A 56 6.58 -4.87 -3.62
CA HIS A 56 5.26 -5.11 -4.17
C HIS A 56 5.17 -6.58 -4.60
N GLU A 57 4.03 -7.19 -4.31
CA GLU A 57 3.62 -8.47 -4.87
C GLU A 57 2.11 -8.48 -5.13
N VAL A 58 1.68 -9.42 -5.96
CA VAL A 58 0.28 -9.85 -5.96
C VAL A 58 0.13 -10.93 -4.91
N LEU A 59 -0.78 -10.74 -3.97
CA LEU A 59 -1.00 -11.65 -2.86
C LEU A 59 -1.37 -13.04 -3.39
N SER A 60 -0.60 -14.04 -2.99
CA SER A 60 -0.85 -15.45 -3.29
C SER A 60 -1.65 -16.08 -2.14
N PRO A 61 -2.90 -16.55 -2.36
CA PRO A 61 -3.74 -17.14 -1.31
C PRO A 61 -3.08 -18.30 -0.57
N LYS A 62 -2.18 -19.01 -1.23
CA LYS A 62 -1.51 -20.20 -0.72
C LYS A 62 -0.24 -19.89 0.07
N GLU A 63 0.37 -18.73 -0.19
CA GLU A 63 1.71 -18.41 0.33
C GLU A 63 1.66 -17.28 1.36
N PHE A 64 0.70 -16.36 1.26
CA PHE A 64 0.60 -15.19 2.14
C PHE A 64 0.51 -15.56 3.62
N PHE A 65 -0.30 -16.57 3.93
CA PHE A 65 -0.41 -17.12 5.28
C PHE A 65 -0.28 -18.65 5.22
N SER A 66 0.95 -19.12 5.02
CA SER A 66 1.29 -20.52 4.71
C SER A 66 0.68 -21.62 5.60
N PRO A 67 0.19 -21.41 6.84
CA PRO A 67 -0.58 -22.43 7.53
C PRO A 67 -1.95 -22.74 6.90
N ILE A 68 -2.49 -21.86 6.05
CA ILE A 68 -3.86 -21.90 5.55
C ILE A 68 -3.91 -21.50 4.07
N ASP A 69 -4.58 -22.29 3.23
CA ASP A 69 -4.94 -21.89 1.88
C ASP A 69 -6.14 -20.92 1.93
N LEU A 70 -5.92 -19.66 1.57
CA LEU A 70 -6.94 -18.61 1.58
C LEU A 70 -7.79 -18.58 0.30
N THR A 71 -7.63 -19.56 -0.62
CA THR A 71 -8.33 -19.57 -1.91
C THR A 71 -9.84 -19.39 -1.73
N GLY A 72 -10.39 -18.32 -2.30
CA GLY A 72 -11.81 -17.98 -2.27
C GLY A 72 -12.28 -17.19 -1.04
N VAL A 73 -11.39 -16.86 -0.10
CA VAL A 73 -11.67 -16.04 1.09
C VAL A 73 -10.60 -14.96 1.33
N GLU A 74 -9.78 -14.64 0.33
CA GLU A 74 -8.59 -13.81 0.46
C GLU A 74 -8.94 -12.38 0.88
N LYS A 75 -9.96 -11.79 0.25
CA LYS A 75 -10.37 -10.40 0.51
C LYS A 75 -10.99 -10.28 1.90
N GLU A 76 -11.83 -11.23 2.27
CA GLU A 76 -12.45 -11.32 3.60
C GLU A 76 -11.37 -11.52 4.67
N PHE A 77 -10.37 -12.36 4.41
CA PHE A 77 -9.23 -12.53 5.29
C PHE A 77 -8.46 -11.23 5.49
N VAL A 78 -8.06 -10.56 4.41
CA VAL A 78 -7.35 -9.27 4.51
C VAL A 78 -8.19 -8.22 5.25
N ARG A 79 -9.49 -8.07 4.93
CA ARG A 79 -10.41 -7.17 5.66
C ARG A 79 -10.47 -7.49 7.16
N SER A 80 -10.42 -8.76 7.53
CA SER A 80 -10.49 -9.19 8.93
C SER A 80 -9.24 -8.79 9.74
N LEU A 81 -8.07 -8.65 9.10
CA LEU A 81 -6.87 -8.10 9.75
C LEU A 81 -7.13 -6.69 10.32
N PHE A 82 -8.01 -5.93 9.66
CA PHE A 82 -8.39 -4.56 10.03
C PHE A 82 -9.68 -4.47 10.86
N LYS A 83 -10.23 -5.62 11.30
CA LYS A 83 -11.48 -5.78 12.04
C LYS A 83 -12.72 -5.31 11.25
N LEU A 84 -12.77 -5.58 9.95
CA LEU A 84 -13.86 -5.14 9.04
C LEU A 84 -14.89 -6.23 8.70
N THR A 85 -14.94 -7.34 9.44
CA THR A 85 -15.75 -8.53 9.08
C THR A 85 -17.07 -8.68 9.85
N GLU A 86 -17.60 -7.59 10.42
CA GLU A 86 -18.73 -7.60 11.38
C GLU A 86 -20.03 -8.28 10.91
N ASN A 87 -20.23 -8.51 9.60
CA ASN A 87 -21.47 -9.05 9.03
C ASN A 87 -21.32 -10.37 8.24
N SER A 88 -20.15 -11.00 8.26
CA SER A 88 -19.89 -12.18 7.42
C SER A 88 -20.03 -13.49 8.20
N LEU A 89 -20.44 -14.57 7.51
CA LEU A 89 -20.34 -15.97 7.95
C LEU A 89 -18.86 -16.41 8.03
N PHE A 90 -18.00 -15.54 8.56
CA PHE A 90 -16.57 -15.71 8.65
C PHE A 90 -16.29 -16.87 9.59
N PRO A 91 -15.68 -17.97 9.11
CA PRO A 91 -15.42 -19.12 9.96
C PRO A 91 -14.63 -18.70 11.21
N GLN A 92 -15.00 -19.24 12.37
CA GLN A 92 -14.36 -18.87 13.64
C GLN A 92 -12.85 -19.09 13.62
N TRP A 93 -12.38 -20.15 12.95
CA TRP A 93 -10.96 -20.44 12.78
C TRP A 93 -10.25 -19.37 11.94
N LEU A 94 -10.91 -18.82 10.92
CA LEU A 94 -10.36 -17.79 10.05
C LEU A 94 -10.26 -16.44 10.78
N ASN A 95 -11.23 -16.17 11.67
CA ASN A 95 -11.17 -15.03 12.60
C ASN A 95 -10.02 -15.16 13.60
N ALA A 96 -9.80 -16.34 14.16
CA ALA A 96 -8.68 -16.58 15.06
C ALA A 96 -7.33 -16.35 14.36
N ALA A 97 -7.17 -16.91 13.16
CA ALA A 97 -5.96 -16.74 12.36
C ALA A 97 -5.70 -15.27 11.98
N SER A 98 -6.73 -14.53 11.58
CA SER A 98 -6.55 -13.13 11.23
C SER A 98 -6.31 -12.22 12.44
N ASN A 99 -6.87 -12.56 13.61
CA ASN A 99 -6.56 -11.87 14.86
C ASN A 99 -5.10 -12.08 15.24
N GLU A 100 -4.60 -13.32 15.20
CA GLU A 100 -3.20 -13.65 15.49
C GLU A 100 -2.24 -12.92 14.54
N LEU A 101 -2.54 -12.91 13.23
CA LEU A 101 -1.73 -12.18 12.25
C LEU A 101 -1.81 -10.67 12.47
N SER A 102 -3.00 -10.11 12.72
CA SER A 102 -3.19 -8.69 13.03
C SER A 102 -2.38 -8.24 14.25
N GLU A 103 -2.31 -9.07 15.30
CA GLU A 103 -1.51 -8.81 16.50
C GLU A 103 -0.01 -8.90 16.20
N THR A 104 0.41 -9.91 15.43
CA THR A 104 1.81 -10.08 14.99
C THR A 104 2.29 -8.91 14.16
N LEU A 105 1.42 -8.38 13.30
CA LEU A 105 1.68 -7.20 12.47
C LEU A 105 1.57 -5.88 13.25
N GLY A 106 1.09 -5.91 14.51
CA GLY A 106 0.92 -4.71 15.32
C GLY A 106 -0.17 -3.76 14.81
N ILE A 107 -1.20 -4.27 14.13
CA ILE A 107 -2.30 -3.44 13.61
C ILE A 107 -3.19 -3.00 14.78
N THR A 108 -3.31 -1.69 14.98
CA THR A 108 -4.13 -1.06 16.00
C THR A 108 -5.15 -0.11 15.37
N LYS A 109 -6.00 0.52 16.20
CA LYS A 109 -6.92 1.55 15.71
C LYS A 109 -6.20 2.84 15.31
N ASP A 110 -5.05 3.12 15.91
CA ASP A 110 -4.36 4.40 15.80
C ASP A 110 -3.34 4.44 14.65
N ASN A 111 -2.95 3.28 14.14
CA ASN A 111 -1.93 3.15 13.09
C ASN A 111 -2.46 2.60 11.76
N LYS A 112 -3.77 2.37 11.64
CA LYS A 112 -4.41 1.86 10.43
C LYS A 112 -4.99 2.96 9.56
N VAL A 113 -4.98 2.72 8.25
CA VAL A 113 -5.61 3.52 7.20
C VAL A 113 -6.58 2.63 6.45
N ILE A 114 -7.82 3.12 6.28
CA ILE A 114 -8.88 2.45 5.54
C ILE A 114 -9.49 3.51 4.62
N GLU A 115 -9.34 3.33 3.32
CA GLU A 115 -9.85 4.25 2.30
C GLU A 115 -10.51 3.49 1.16
N VAL A 116 -11.49 4.11 0.51
CA VAL A 116 -12.10 3.61 -0.73
C VAL A 116 -11.89 4.66 -1.81
N LYS A 117 -11.21 4.30 -2.90
CA LYS A 117 -10.88 5.18 -4.03
C LYS A 117 -11.22 4.49 -5.34
N GLY A 118 -12.29 4.92 -6.03
CA GLY A 118 -12.66 4.41 -7.36
C GLY A 118 -12.71 2.88 -7.44
N GLY A 119 -13.73 2.25 -6.88
CA GLY A 119 -13.86 0.79 -6.87
C GLY A 119 -12.79 0.02 -6.07
N LEU A 120 -11.67 0.65 -5.69
CA LEU A 120 -10.58 0.06 -4.91
C LEU A 120 -10.83 0.28 -3.42
N GLU A 121 -10.59 -0.76 -2.64
CA GLU A 121 -10.50 -0.66 -1.18
C GLU A 121 -9.03 -0.77 -0.78
N ILE A 122 -8.55 0.23 -0.03
CA ILE A 122 -7.16 0.37 0.39
C ILE A 122 -7.13 0.20 1.91
N LEU A 123 -6.38 -0.80 2.37
CA LEU A 123 -6.22 -1.14 3.77
C LEU A 123 -4.72 -1.12 4.08
N GLY A 124 -4.28 -0.33 5.03
CA GLY A 124 -2.86 -0.27 5.37
C GLY A 124 -2.62 0.04 6.83
N PHE A 125 -1.39 -0.17 7.26
CA PHE A 125 -0.93 0.27 8.57
C PHE A 125 0.53 0.67 8.51
N TYR A 126 0.94 1.54 9.42
CA TYR A 126 2.32 1.97 9.56
C TYR A 126 2.72 2.02 11.03
N ASP A 127 3.78 1.30 11.38
CA ASP A 127 4.41 1.38 12.69
C ASP A 127 5.59 2.36 12.67
N SER A 128 5.44 3.46 13.42
CA SER A 128 6.47 4.49 13.54
C SER A 128 7.70 4.02 14.30
N GLU A 129 7.58 3.04 15.20
CA GLU A 129 8.71 2.55 16.00
C GLU A 129 9.67 1.73 15.13
N SER A 130 9.14 0.77 14.37
CA SER A 130 9.93 -0.03 13.43
C SER A 130 10.17 0.65 12.08
N GLN A 131 9.55 1.80 11.82
CA GLN A 131 9.57 2.47 10.51
C GLN A 131 9.16 1.52 9.38
N SER A 132 8.12 0.75 9.61
CA SER A 132 7.65 -0.27 8.67
C SER A 132 6.14 -0.24 8.53
N GLY A 133 5.62 -0.77 7.43
CA GLY A 133 4.19 -0.79 7.19
C GLY A 133 3.81 -1.69 6.05
N GLN A 134 2.51 -1.87 5.88
CA GLN A 134 1.96 -2.63 4.77
C GLN A 134 0.72 -1.93 4.20
N ILE A 135 0.50 -2.12 2.90
CA ILE A 135 -0.69 -1.65 2.19
C ILE A 135 -1.24 -2.81 1.35
N PHE A 136 -2.53 -3.05 1.49
CA PHE A 136 -3.32 -3.95 0.68
C PHE A 136 -4.26 -3.12 -0.20
N ILE A 137 -4.26 -3.42 -1.50
CA ILE A 137 -5.18 -2.81 -2.47
C ILE A 137 -6.07 -3.92 -3.00
N LEU A 138 -7.34 -3.90 -2.60
CA LEU A 138 -8.35 -4.86 -3.02
C LEU A 138 -8.98 -4.33 -4.33
N ASP A 139 -8.50 -4.86 -5.45
CA ASP A 139 -9.12 -4.72 -6.77
C ASP A 139 -10.21 -5.81 -6.95
N THR A 140 -11.00 -5.72 -8.02
CA THR A 140 -12.02 -6.71 -8.39
C THR A 140 -11.46 -8.12 -8.51
N SER A 141 -10.25 -8.28 -9.06
CA SER A 141 -9.67 -9.60 -9.37
C SER A 141 -8.42 -9.96 -8.56
N LEU A 142 -7.70 -8.98 -8.02
CA LEU A 142 -6.41 -9.17 -7.38
C LEU A 142 -6.36 -8.43 -6.04
N ILE A 143 -5.45 -8.88 -5.17
CA ILE A 143 -5.03 -8.11 -4.01
C ILE A 143 -3.56 -7.76 -4.23
N HIS A 144 -3.27 -6.48 -4.37
CA HIS A 144 -1.87 -6.02 -4.38
C HIS A 144 -1.42 -5.82 -2.94
N HIS A 145 -0.23 -6.33 -2.62
CA HIS A 145 0.36 -6.22 -1.30
C HIS A 145 1.69 -5.47 -1.41
N PHE A 146 1.81 -4.41 -0.62
CA PHE A 146 3.05 -3.67 -0.45
C PHE A 146 3.56 -3.87 0.97
N THR A 147 4.86 -4.19 1.09
CA THR A 147 5.58 -4.12 2.36
C THR A 147 6.61 -3.00 2.29
N PHE A 148 6.72 -2.24 3.37
CA PHE A 148 7.48 -1.01 3.44
C PHE A 148 8.46 -1.00 4.61
N LEU A 149 9.66 -0.46 4.34
CA LEU A 149 10.64 -0.05 5.35
C LEU A 149 11.12 1.37 5.02
N GLY A 150 10.89 2.33 5.90
CA GLY A 150 11.29 3.73 5.75
C GLY A 150 10.35 4.70 6.48
N SER A 151 10.36 5.98 6.09
CA SER A 151 9.60 7.02 6.78
C SER A 151 8.08 6.95 6.58
N ASP A 152 7.33 7.45 7.57
CA ASP A 152 5.88 7.66 7.52
C ASP A 152 5.46 8.53 6.31
N GLU A 153 6.29 9.51 5.95
CA GLU A 153 6.06 10.34 4.76
C GLU A 153 6.07 9.50 3.47
N LEU A 154 7.01 8.57 3.33
CA LEU A 154 7.09 7.70 2.16
C LEU A 154 5.92 6.73 2.10
N PHE A 155 5.49 6.18 3.25
CA PHE A 155 4.26 5.40 3.37
C PHE A 155 3.03 6.22 2.94
N LYS A 156 2.89 7.44 3.49
CA LYS A 156 1.80 8.37 3.19
C LYS A 156 1.71 8.75 1.73
N ASN A 157 2.84 9.10 1.13
CA ASN A 157 2.92 9.46 -0.28
C ASN A 157 2.49 8.29 -1.18
N LEU A 158 2.89 7.06 -0.83
CA LEU A 158 2.52 5.88 -1.60
C LEU A 158 1.02 5.60 -1.53
N TYR A 159 0.42 5.51 -0.33
CA TYR A 159 -1.01 5.16 -0.26
C TYR A 159 -1.90 6.29 -0.80
N GLN A 160 -1.46 7.54 -0.68
CA GLN A 160 -2.19 8.67 -1.23
C GLN A 160 -2.18 8.69 -2.77
N SER A 161 -1.10 8.22 -3.40
CA SER A 161 -0.98 8.21 -4.86
C SER A 161 -1.77 7.09 -5.56
N ILE A 162 -2.19 6.07 -4.82
CA ILE A 162 -3.03 4.97 -5.33
C ILE A 162 -4.34 5.55 -5.86
N ARG A 163 -4.65 5.18 -7.11
CA ARG A 163 -5.88 5.59 -7.79
C ARG A 163 -6.37 4.49 -8.73
N GLU A 164 -7.68 4.49 -8.96
CA GLU A 164 -8.26 3.74 -10.07
C GLU A 164 -7.73 4.32 -11.38
N LYS A 165 -7.36 3.45 -12.32
CA LYS A 165 -7.00 3.88 -13.67
C LYS A 165 -8.24 4.48 -14.32
N ASN A 166 -8.24 5.78 -14.55
CA ASN A 166 -9.25 6.41 -15.38
C ASN A 166 -9.18 5.77 -16.77
N ASN A 167 -10.22 5.02 -17.16
CA ASN A 167 -10.37 4.58 -18.53
C ASN A 167 -10.64 5.84 -19.38
N GLU A 168 -9.60 6.39 -20.02
CA GLU A 168 -9.73 7.40 -21.08
C GLU A 168 -10.35 6.83 -22.37
N PHE A 169 -11.27 5.86 -22.25
CA PHE A 169 -12.03 5.28 -23.37
C PHE A 169 -13.54 5.41 -23.18
N ASN A 170 -13.99 6.55 -22.65
CA ASN A 170 -15.38 7.00 -22.76
C ASN A 170 -15.43 8.52 -22.95
N ASN A 171 -15.08 8.97 -24.17
CA ASN A 171 -15.79 9.99 -24.97
C ASN A 171 -14.94 10.42 -26.16
#